data_AF-A0A662HIL5-F1
#
_entry.id   AF-A0A662HIL5-F1
#
_cell.length_a   1.000
_cell.length_b   1.000
_cell.length_c   1.000
_cell.angle_alpha   90.00
_cell.angle_beta   90.00
_cell.angle_gamma   90.00
#
_symmetry.space_group_name_H-M   'P 1'
#
loop_
_entity.id
_entity.type
_entity.pdbx_description
1 polymer ?
#
loop_
_entity_poly.entity_id
_entity_poly.type
_entity_poly.pdbx_seq_one_letter_code
_entity_poly.pdbx_strand_id
1 'polypeptide(L)'
;MSPAAYFALAVLFLILRIVLGGWLWMVLFIVCVVMGIREYRRRRAASHAPLYPPPPPSGTPYPRFCPNCGQPLTGYQDTCPRCGYRMSPR
;
A
#
# COMPACT_ATOMS: atom_id res chain seq x y z
N MET A 1 -24.99 28.55 -51.76
CA MET A 1 -24.03 27.74 -50.98
C MET A 1 -23.62 26.55 -51.83
N SER A 2 -22.32 26.32 -52.05
CA SER A 2 -21.84 25.26 -52.94
C SER A 2 -22.06 23.87 -52.30
N PRO A 3 -22.54 22.86 -53.06
CA PRO A 3 -22.76 21.50 -52.55
C PRO A 3 -21.53 20.90 -51.87
N ALA A 4 -20.33 21.24 -52.36
CA ALA A 4 -19.04 20.82 -51.81
C ALA A 4 -18.84 21.25 -50.34
N ALA A 5 -19.34 22.42 -49.94
CA ALA A 5 -19.21 22.89 -48.56
C ALA A 5 -20.00 22.02 -47.57
N TYR A 6 -21.14 21.47 -48.01
CA TYR A 6 -21.98 20.63 -47.16
C TYR A 6 -21.33 19.28 -46.87
N PHE A 7 -20.72 18.66 -47.87
CA PHE A 7 -19.96 17.42 -47.68
C PHE A 7 -18.74 17.62 -46.78
N ALA A 8 -18.03 18.74 -46.94
CA ALA A 8 -16.89 19.07 -46.08
C ALA A 8 -17.31 19.21 -44.60
N LEU A 9 -18.41 19.92 -44.33
CA LEU A 9 -18.94 20.06 -42.97
C LEU A 9 -19.44 18.72 -42.39
N ALA A 10 -20.09 17.89 -43.20
CA ALA A 10 -20.57 16.57 -42.76
C ALA A 10 -19.42 15.63 -42.37
N VAL A 11 -18.34 15.60 -43.16
CA VAL A 11 -17.14 14.81 -42.86
C VAL A 11 -16.45 15.33 -41.60
N LEU A 12 -16.34 16.65 -41.45
CA LEU A 12 -15.73 17.28 -40.28
C LEU A 12 -16.53 16.96 -39.01
N PHE A 13 -17.87 17.00 -39.08
CA PHE A 13 -18.74 16.59 -37.97
C PHE A 13 -18.62 15.11 -37.64
N LEU A 14 -18.50 14.24 -38.64
CA LEU A 14 -18.36 12.80 -38.47
C LEU A 14 -17.02 12.45 -37.80
N ILE A 15 -15.93 13.07 -38.25
CA ILE A 15 -14.61 12.94 -37.63
C ILE A 15 -14.63 13.49 -36.20
N LEU A 16 -15.23 14.67 -35.98
CA LEU A 16 -15.36 15.28 -34.66
C LEU A 16 -16.15 14.37 -33.70
N ARG A 17 -17.24 13.74 -34.17
CA ARG A 17 -18.03 12.75 -33.43
C ARG A 17 -17.23 11.49 -33.11
N ILE A 18 -16.45 10.95 -34.05
CA ILE A 18 -15.63 9.75 -33.84
C ILE A 18 -14.45 10.04 -32.91
N VAL A 19 -13.83 11.21 -33.01
CA VAL A 19 -12.69 11.57 -32.14
C VAL A 19 -13.19 11.91 -30.75
N LEU A 20 -14.22 12.76 -30.58
CA LEU A 20 -14.77 13.06 -29.26
C LEU A 20 -15.43 11.82 -28.63
N GLY A 21 -16.20 11.07 -29.42
CA GLY A 21 -16.88 9.86 -28.96
C GLY A 21 -15.91 8.72 -28.70
N GLY A 22 -14.95 8.51 -29.60
CA GLY A 22 -13.91 7.49 -29.50
C GLY A 22 -12.92 7.78 -28.37
N TRP A 23 -12.52 9.04 -28.17
CA TRP A 23 -11.70 9.42 -27.02
C TRP A 23 -12.46 9.22 -25.71
N LEU A 24 -13.73 9.63 -25.63
CA LEU A 24 -14.57 9.40 -24.45
C LEU A 24 -14.70 7.89 -24.15
N TRP A 25 -14.99 7.08 -25.18
CA TRP A 25 -15.10 5.63 -25.06
C TRP A 25 -13.77 4.96 -24.69
N MET A 26 -12.65 5.43 -25.24
CA MET A 26 -11.31 4.95 -24.90
C MET A 26 -10.98 5.24 -23.43
N VAL A 27 -11.27 6.46 -22.95
CA VAL A 27 -11.07 6.85 -21.55
C VAL A 27 -11.97 6.01 -20.64
N LEU A 28 -13.25 5.84 -20.98
CA LEU A 28 -14.17 4.98 -20.23
C LEU A 28 -13.68 3.53 -20.16
N PHE A 29 -13.19 2.98 -21.28
CA PHE A 29 -12.61 1.64 -21.32
C PHE A 29 -11.40 1.52 -20.40
N ILE A 30 -10.45 2.47 -20.47
CA ILE A 30 -9.26 2.49 -19.60
C ILE A 30 -9.69 2.57 -18.13
N VAL A 31 -10.64 3.44 -17.79
CA VAL A 31 -11.15 3.58 -16.42
C VAL A 31 -11.80 2.28 -15.94
N CYS A 32 -12.65 1.64 -16.77
CA CYS A 32 -13.25 0.35 -16.45
C CYS A 32 -12.21 -0.74 -16.21
N VAL A 33 -11.18 -0.83 -17.06
CA VAL A 33 -10.07 -1.79 -16.91
C VAL A 33 -9.29 -1.51 -15.62
N VAL A 34 -8.90 -0.26 -15.37
CA VAL A 34 -8.16 0.13 -14.16
C VAL A 34 -8.98 -0.11 -12.90
N MET A 35 -10.26 0.25 -12.89
CA MET A 35 -11.17 -0.03 -11.77
C MET A 35 -11.35 -1.53 -11.56
N GLY A 36 -11.48 -2.31 -12.64
CA GLY A 36 -11.51 -3.78 -12.57
C GLY A 36 -10.24 -4.37 -11.97
N ILE A 37 -9.06 -3.91 -12.39
CA ILE A 37 -7.77 -4.34 -11.82
C ILE A 37 -7.64 -3.93 -10.35
N ARG A 38 -8.07 -2.71 -10.00
CA ARG A 38 -8.04 -2.21 -8.62
C ARG A 38 -8.93 -3.05 -7.72
N GLU A 39 -10.15 -3.32 -8.15
CA GLU A 39 -11.11 -4.15 -7.43
C GLU A 39 -10.59 -5.59 -7.28
N TYR A 40 -10.03 -6.15 -8.35
CA TYR A 40 -9.41 -7.47 -8.32
C TYR A 40 -8.25 -7.56 -7.33
N ARG A 41 -7.38 -6.53 -7.28
CA ARG A 41 -6.30 -6.44 -6.30
C ARG A 41 -6.83 -6.30 -4.87
N ARG A 42 -7.87 -5.47 -4.64
CA ARG A 42 -8.49 -5.33 -3.31
C ARG A 42 -9.03 -6.65 -2.79
N ARG A 43 -9.76 -7.39 -3.63
CA ARG A 43 -10.30 -8.71 -3.28
C ARG A 43 -9.19 -9.70 -2.94
N ARG A 44 -8.15 -9.78 -3.77
CA ARG A 44 -6.99 -10.65 -3.51
C ARG A 44 -6.29 -10.30 -2.20
N ALA A 45 -6.08 -9.02 -1.90
CA ALA A 45 -5.45 -8.60 -0.65
C ALA A 45 -6.28 -9.01 0.58
N ALA A 46 -7.61 -8.90 0.52
CA ALA A 46 -8.50 -9.35 1.58
C ALA A 46 -8.46 -10.89 1.75
N SER A 47 -8.36 -11.64 0.66
CA SER A 47 -8.23 -13.11 0.72
C SER A 47 -6.91 -13.59 1.31
N HIS A 48 -5.83 -12.82 1.17
CA HIS A 48 -4.50 -13.15 1.71
C HIS A 48 -4.19 -12.42 3.02
N ALA A 49 -5.17 -11.74 3.62
CA ALA A 49 -4.97 -11.09 4.91
C ALA A 49 -4.64 -12.16 5.98
N PRO A 50 -3.54 -12.00 6.75
CA PRO A 50 -3.21 -12.93 7.82
C PRO A 50 -4.33 -12.98 8.85
N LEU A 51 -4.71 -14.19 9.28
CA LEU A 51 -5.72 -14.43 10.33
C LEU A 51 -5.28 -13.98 11.73
N TYR A 52 -4.02 -13.57 11.88
CA TYR A 52 -3.50 -13.05 13.14
C TYR A 52 -3.06 -11.58 12.95
N PRO A 53 -3.42 -10.69 13.88
CA PRO A 53 -2.86 -9.34 13.90
C PRO A 53 -1.33 -9.42 14.02
N PRO A 54 -0.58 -8.51 13.40
CA PRO A 54 0.87 -8.46 13.58
C PRO A 54 1.17 -8.46 15.09
N PRO A 55 2.15 -9.27 15.55
CA PRO A 55 2.47 -9.32 16.97
C PRO A 55 2.77 -7.91 17.47
N PRO A 56 2.31 -7.54 18.68
CA PRO A 56 2.64 -6.24 19.26
C PRO A 56 4.17 -6.10 19.25
N PRO A 57 4.72 -4.90 18.96
CA PRO A 57 6.15 -4.68 19.08
C PRO A 57 6.55 -5.12 20.48
N SER A 58 7.36 -6.18 20.57
CA SER A 58 7.84 -6.78 21.81
C SER A 58 8.84 -5.84 22.46
N GLY A 59 8.32 -4.72 22.95
CA GLY A 59 9.06 -3.69 23.64
C GLY A 59 9.41 -4.15 25.05
N THR A 60 10.45 -4.96 25.16
CA THR A 60 11.60 -4.64 26.01
C THR A 60 12.81 -5.37 25.45
N PRO A 61 13.84 -4.67 24.92
CA PRO A 61 15.13 -5.27 24.56
C PRO A 61 15.89 -5.84 25.78
N TYR A 62 15.32 -5.74 26.97
CA TYR A 62 16.03 -5.90 28.23
C TYR A 62 15.52 -7.11 29.00
N PRO A 63 16.43 -7.99 29.45
CA PRO A 63 16.07 -9.13 30.27
C PRO A 63 15.49 -8.63 31.59
N ARG A 64 14.33 -9.18 31.99
CA ARG A 64 13.70 -8.90 33.30
C ARG A 64 14.51 -9.42 34.49
N PHE A 65 15.52 -10.26 34.25
CA PHE A 65 16.34 -10.90 35.28
C PHE A 65 17.82 -10.92 34.89
N CYS A 66 18.70 -10.78 35.88
CA CYS A 66 20.15 -10.92 35.66
C CYS A 66 20.51 -12.38 35.33
N PRO A 67 21.23 -12.68 34.23
CA PRO A 67 21.62 -14.05 33.87
C PRO A 67 22.64 -14.68 34.84
N ASN A 68 23.33 -13.85 35.63
CA ASN A 68 24.36 -14.31 36.55
C ASN A 68 23.78 -14.63 37.94
N CYS A 69 22.98 -13.72 38.52
CA CYS A 69 22.48 -13.87 39.89
C CYS A 69 20.96 -14.05 40.01
N GLY A 70 20.22 -14.09 38.89
CA GLY A 70 18.77 -14.27 38.86
C GLY A 70 17.94 -13.11 39.43
N GLN A 71 18.56 -11.98 39.77
CA GLN A 71 17.85 -10.87 40.41
C GLN A 71 16.92 -10.15 39.40
N PRO A 72 15.68 -9.79 39.78
CA PRO A 72 14.80 -8.99 38.92
C PRO A 72 15.42 -7.62 38.64
N LEU A 73 15.39 -7.23 37.37
CA LEU A 73 15.87 -5.95 36.86
C LEU A 73 14.65 -5.07 36.56
N THR A 74 14.63 -3.86 37.11
CA THR A 74 13.52 -2.92 37.02
C THR A 74 13.62 -1.99 35.80
N GLY A 75 14.30 -2.41 34.72
CA GLY A 75 14.47 -1.62 33.50
C GLY A 75 15.81 -1.85 32.82
N TYR A 76 16.28 -0.86 32.05
CA TYR A 76 17.60 -0.89 31.44
C TYR A 76 18.68 -0.63 32.49
N GLN A 77 19.54 -1.62 32.72
CA GLN A 77 20.67 -1.54 33.64
C GLN A 77 21.88 -2.13 32.94
N ASP A 78 22.92 -1.33 32.70
CA ASP A 78 24.15 -1.80 32.06
C ASP A 78 24.96 -2.73 32.97
N THR A 79 24.75 -2.63 34.29
CA THR A 79 25.45 -3.43 35.31
C THR A 79 24.47 -3.87 36.40
N CYS A 80 24.56 -5.12 36.82
CA CYS A 80 23.73 -5.62 37.92
C CYS A 80 24.12 -4.96 39.26
N PRO A 81 23.17 -4.39 40.02
CA PRO A 81 23.46 -3.80 41.32
C PRO A 81 23.82 -4.83 42.41
N ARG A 82 23.52 -6.13 42.20
CA ARG A 82 23.80 -7.19 43.19
C ARG A 82 25.16 -7.86 42.98
N CYS A 83 25.48 -8.21 41.74
CA CYS A 83 26.68 -9.00 41.42
C CYS A 83 27.71 -8.26 40.55
N GLY A 84 27.41 -7.04 40.11
CA GLY A 84 28.32 -6.26 39.27
C GLY A 84 28.45 -6.77 37.82
N TYR A 85 27.63 -7.73 37.39
CA TYR A 85 27.68 -8.29 36.04
C TYR A 85 27.24 -7.26 34.99
N ARG A 86 28.05 -7.04 33.95
CA ARG A 86 27.73 -6.13 32.83
C ARG A 86 26.83 -6.80 31.78
N MET A 87 25.71 -6.16 31.45
CA MET A 87 24.69 -6.65 30.52
C MET A 87 24.62 -5.86 29.21
N SER A 88 25.45 -4.83 29.06
CA SER A 88 25.53 -4.01 27.85
C SER A 88 26.27 -4.77 26.73
N PRO A 89 25.70 -4.91 25.51
CA PRO A 89 26.45 -5.39 24.35
C PRO A 89 27.50 -4.35 23.98
N ARG A 90 28.77 -4.76 23.89
CA ARG A 90 29.85 -3.94 23.32
C ARG A 90 29.70 -3.83 21.80
#